data_AF-A0A2N5RKY2-F1
#
_entry.id   AF-A0A2N5RKY2-F1
#
_cell.length_a   1.000
_cell.length_b   1.000
_cell.length_c   1.000
_cell.angle_alpha   90.00
_cell.angle_beta   90.00
_cell.angle_gamma   90.00
#
_symmetry.space_group_name_H-M   'P 1'
#
loop_
_entity.id
_entity.type
_entity.pdbx_description
1 polymer ?
#
loop_
_entity_poly.entity_id
_entity_poly.type
_entity_poly.pdbx_seq_one_letter_code
_entity_poly.pdbx_strand_id
1 'polypeptide(L)' 'MYENEREKLCEAHMILEKYGLVTYTSGNVSVKIGDHVLIKPSGVPYTVLKPEDFVVIERLYVQYHTKYGQK' A
#
# COMPACT_ATOMS: atom_id res chain seq x y z
N MET A 1 11.02 -11.14 3.00
CA MET A 1 11.48 -9.81 3.47
C MET A 1 10.24 -9.06 3.96
N TYR A 2 10.26 -8.52 5.18
CA TYR A 2 9.14 -7.80 5.82
C TYR A 2 7.84 -8.61 6.01
N GLU A 3 7.95 -9.87 6.44
CA GLU A 3 6.80 -10.79 6.55
C GLU A 3 5.72 -10.25 7.49
N ASN A 4 6.12 -9.84 8.69
CA ASN A 4 5.20 -9.30 9.69
C ASN A 4 4.48 -8.03 9.20
N GLU A 5 5.18 -7.17 8.45
CA GLU A 5 4.58 -5.94 7.92
C GLU A 5 3.65 -6.22 6.75
N ARG A 6 3.93 -7.25 5.93
CA ARG A 6 3.04 -7.72 4.88
C ARG A 6 1.74 -8.26 5.44
N GLU A 7 1.81 -9.07 6.50
CA GLU A 7 0.63 -9.60 7.19
C GLU A 7 -0.26 -8.47 7.75
N LYS A 8 0.34 -7.54 8.50
CA LYS A 8 -0.38 -6.38 9.05
C LYS A 8 -0.97 -5.50 7.95
N LEU A 9 -0.24 -5.28 6.87
CA LEU A 9 -0.71 -4.48 5.76
C LEU A 9 -1.88 -5.19 5.03
N CYS A 10 -1.82 -6.51 4.89
CA CYS A 10 -2.93 -7.31 4.36
C CYS A 10 -4.18 -7.20 5.25
N GLU A 11 -4.02 -7.34 6.57
CA GLU A 11 -5.11 -7.18 7.54
C GLU A 11 -5.73 -5.78 7.47
N ALA A 12 -4.91 -4.73 7.36
CA ALA A 12 -5.38 -3.35 7.20
C ALA A 12 -6.25 -3.19 5.94
N HIS A 13 -5.86 -3.82 4.82
CA HIS A 13 -6.66 -3.82 3.59
C HIS A 13 -8.00 -4.54 3.78
N MET A 14 -8.02 -5.66 4.50
CA MET A 14 -9.27 -6.39 4.82
C MET A 14 -10.19 -5.57 5.72
N ILE A 15 -9.62 -4.82 6.68
CA ILE A 15 -10.37 -3.91 7.54
C ILE A 15 -11.04 -2.81 6.72
N LEU A 16 -10.32 -2.19 5.78
CA LEU A 16 -10.89 -1.17 4.91
C LEU A 16 -12.07 -1.70 4.08
N GLU A 17 -11.92 -2.89 3.49
CA GLU A 17 -12.99 -3.55 2.74
C GLU A 17 -14.18 -3.88 3.65
N LYS A 18 -13.93 -4.47 4.82
CA LYS A 18 -14.95 -4.85 5.80
C LYS A 18 -15.80 -3.66 6.27
N TYR A 19 -15.20 -2.48 6.42
CA TYR A 19 -15.90 -1.26 6.83
C TYR A 19 -16.42 -0.41 5.66
N GLY A 20 -16.31 -0.89 4.42
CA GLY A 20 -16.81 -0.17 3.24
C GLY A 20 -16.11 1.16 2.96
N LEU A 21 -14.87 1.32 3.44
CA LEU A 21 -14.08 2.55 3.27
C LEU A 21 -13.41 2.64 1.89
N VAL A 22 -13.49 1.56 1.11
CA VAL A 22 -12.95 1.42 -0.24
C VAL A 22 -14.01 0.77 -1.14
N THR A 23 -14.01 1.12 -2.43
CA THR A 23 -14.91 0.49 -3.42
C THR A 23 -14.09 -0.19 -4.50
N TYR A 24 -14.29 -1.50 -4.67
CA TYR A 24 -13.57 -2.31 -5.65
C TYR A 24 -12.03 -2.15 -5.55
N THR A 25 -11.36 -1.58 -6.55
CA THR A 25 -9.91 -1.34 -6.55
C THR A 25 -9.51 0.08 -6.14
N SER A 26 -10.47 0.92 -5.74
CA SER A 26 -10.19 2.29 -5.26
C SER A 26 -9.60 2.25 -3.84
N GLY A 27 -8.72 3.22 -3.54
CA GLY A 27 -8.01 3.28 -2.27
C GLY A 27 -6.80 2.32 -2.18
N ASN A 28 -5.82 2.67 -1.36
CA ASN A 28 -4.64 1.85 -1.10
C ASN A 28 -4.05 2.25 0.27
N VAL A 29 -3.45 1.30 0.97
CA VAL A 29 -2.64 1.55 2.16
C VAL A 29 -1.21 1.14 1.85
N SER A 30 -0.25 1.96 2.24
CA SER A 30 1.15 1.61 2.20
C SER A 30 1.77 1.75 3.60
N VAL A 31 2.81 0.95 3.86
CA VAL A 31 3.62 1.08 5.08
C VAL A 31 5.05 1.44 4.70
N LYS A 32 5.61 2.42 5.40
CA LYS A 32 7.01 2.82 5.25
C LYS A 32 7.87 2.10 6.29
N ILE A 33 8.97 1.50 5.83
CA ILE A 33 9.95 0.80 6.68
C ILE A 33 11.35 1.26 6.26
N GLY A 34 11.95 2.16 7.05
CA GLY A 34 13.22 2.80 6.66
C GLY A 34 13.08 3.54 5.33
N ASP A 35 13.91 3.17 4.35
CA ASP A 35 13.88 3.70 2.99
C ASP A 35 13.00 2.90 2.02
N HIS A 36 12.28 1.90 2.51
CA HIS A 36 11.35 1.11 1.72
C HIS A 36 9.90 1.50 1.96
N VAL A 37 9.08 1.31 0.95
CA VAL A 37 7.61 1.40 1.03
C VAL A 37 7.03 0.07 0.54
N LEU A 38 6.21 -0.55 1.38
CA LEU A 38 5.39 -1.69 0.99
C LEU A 38 4.02 -1.19 0.58
N ILE A 39 3.54 -1.62 -0.58
CA ILE A 39 2.26 -1.18 -1.12
C ILE A 39 1.59 -2.31 -1.90
N LYS A 40 0.25 -2.33 -1.92
CA LYS A 40 -0.50 -3.27 -2.74
C LYS A 40 -0.30 -2.95 -4.23
N PRO A 41 -0.08 -3.94 -5.11
CA PRO A 41 -0.08 -3.71 -6.56
C PRO A 41 -1.45 -3.24 -7.06
N SER A 42 -1.46 -2.36 -8.05
CA SER A 42 -2.69 -1.89 -8.70
C SER A 42 -3.45 -3.05 -9.37
N GLY A 43 -4.78 -2.97 -9.38
CA GLY A 43 -5.63 -3.94 -10.09
C GLY A 43 -5.87 -5.28 -9.37
N VAL A 44 -5.19 -5.57 -8.26
CA VAL A 44 -5.46 -6.75 -7.44
C VAL A 44 -6.65 -6.50 -6.49
N PRO A 45 -7.75 -7.28 -6.55
CA PRO A 45 -8.86 -7.18 -5.61
C PRO A 45 -8.47 -7.53 -4.18
N TYR A 46 -9.13 -6.89 -3.21
CA TYR A 46 -8.91 -7.14 -1.78
C TYR A 46 -9.17 -8.60 -1.39
N THR A 47 -10.25 -9.20 -1.90
CA THR A 47 -10.67 -10.58 -1.59
C THR A 47 -9.65 -11.68 -1.92
N VAL A 48 -8.68 -11.41 -2.79
CA VAL A 48 -7.65 -12.37 -3.20
C VAL A 48 -6.25 -11.95 -2.80
N LEU A 49 -6.12 -10.81 -2.11
CA LEU A 49 -4.86 -10.23 -1.72
C LEU A 49 -4.19 -11.10 -0.66
N LYS A 50 -2.92 -11.44 -0.87
CA LYS A 50 -2.09 -12.17 0.08
C LYS A 50 -0.87 -11.36 0.52
N PRO A 51 -0.27 -11.67 1.68
CA PRO A 51 0.95 -11.00 2.17
C PRO A 51 2.09 -10.98 1.14
N GLU A 52 2.21 -12.01 0.30
CA GLU A 52 3.28 -12.12 -0.69
C GLU A 52 3.10 -11.16 -1.88
N ASP A 53 1.87 -10.73 -2.16
CA ASP A 53 1.55 -9.86 -3.30
C ASP A 53 2.04 -8.43 -3.13
N PHE A 54 2.37 -8.00 -1.91
CA PHE A 54 2.85 -6.65 -1.65
C PHE A 54 4.20 -6.40 -2.32
N VAL A 55 4.33 -5.26 -2.98
CA VAL A 55 5.58 -4.87 -3.63
C VAL A 55 6.39 -3.98 -2.70
N VAL A 56 7.71 -4.19 -2.67
CA VAL A 56 8.65 -3.33 -1.95
C VAL A 56 9.22 -2.34 -2.96
N ILE A 57 9.10 -1.06 -2.67
CA ILE A 57 9.66 0.02 -3.47
C ILE A 57 10.77 0.67 -2.66
N GLU A 58 11.94 0.83 -3.26
CA GLU A 58 13.01 1.66 -2.70
C GLU A 58 12.71 3.13 -2.96
N ARG A 59 12.83 3.97 -1.93
CA ARG A 59 12.58 5.40 -2.05
C ARG A 59 13.74 6.07 -2.79
N LEU A 60 13.62 6.13 -4.11
CA LEU A 60 14.34 7.13 -4.90
C LEU A 60 13.74 8.50 -4.54
N TYR A 61 14.57 9.46 -4.15
CA TYR A 61 14.13 10.83 -3.90
C TYR A 61 13.54 11.41 -5.20
N VAL A 62 12.22 11.37 -5.33
CA VAL A 62 11.50 12.05 -6.41
C VAL A 62 11.05 13.40 -5.88
N GLN A 63 11.60 14.49 -6.42
CA GLN A 63 11.07 15.83 -6.18
C GLN A 63 9.76 15.96 -6.95
N TYR A 64 8.63 16.05 -6.23
CA TYR A 64 7.33 16.26 -6.86
C TYR A 64 7.02 17.76 -6.91
N HIS A 65 6.69 18.25 -8.10
CA HIS A 65 6.03 19.55 -8.26
C HIS A 65 4.53 19.31 -8.22
N THR A 66 3.87 19.79 -7.16
CA THR A 66 2.41 19.81 -7.11
C THR A 66 1.92 21.21 -7.47
N LYS A 67 0.66 21.33 -7.90
CA LYS A 67 -0.01 22.64 -8.06
C LYS A 67 -0.10 23.47 -6.77
N TYR A 68 0.30 22.88 -5.63
CA TYR A 68 0.31 23.50 -4.31
C TYR A 68 1.73 23.73 -3.76
N GLY A 69 2.77 23.60 -4.61
CA GLY A 69 4.18 23.84 -4.26
C GLY A 69 5.03 22.57 -4.17
N GLN A 70 6.34 22.78 -4.01
CA GLN A 70 7.34 21.74 -3.74
C GLN A 70 7.25 21.30 -2.28
N LYS A 71 7.37 19.98 -2.02
CA LYS A 71 7.58 19.41 -0.68
C LYS A 71 8.76 18.45 -0.73
#